data_AF-A0A9X5XL39-F1
#
_entry.id   AF-A0A9X5XL39-F1
#
_cell.length_a   1.000
_cell.length_b   1.000
_cell.length_c   1.000
_cell.angle_alpha   90.00
_cell.angle_beta   90.00
_cell.angle_gamma   90.00
#
_symmetry.space_group_name_H-M   'P 1'
#
loop_
_entity.id
_entity.type
_entity.pdbx_description
1 polymer ?
#
loop_
_entity_poly.entity_id
_entity_poly.type
_entity_poly.pdbx_seq_one_letter_code
_entity_poly.pdbx_strand_id
1 'polypeptide(L)'
;RERLAVMLDPIDVYSEVFDPYEPRKAPVACRISDDLADVITDLRHGMAHYRAGRTTEALWWWQFSYFSNWGSTTSAALRALQSLVAHVRLNQPLDDLNGLDTDQDLGEEVLAEEAGRVMAEEIGGPLGIRSSK
;
A
#
# COMPACT_ATOMS: atom_id res chain seq x y z
N ARG A 1 13.92 2.11 3.11
CA ARG A 1 13.20 2.75 2.01
C ARG A 1 14.17 3.24 0.93
N GLU A 2 14.78 4.41 1.02
CA GLU A 2 15.62 5.01 -0.05
C GLU A 2 16.70 4.08 -0.64
N ARG A 3 17.48 3.39 0.20
CA ARG A 3 18.49 2.44 -0.30
C ARG A 3 17.90 1.24 -1.03
N LEU A 4 16.69 0.81 -0.65
CA LEU A 4 15.97 -0.24 -1.36
C LEU A 4 15.46 0.28 -2.70
N ALA A 5 14.91 1.50 -2.74
CA ALA A 5 14.47 2.14 -3.98
C ALA A 5 15.60 2.23 -5.01
N VAL A 6 16.79 2.69 -4.59
CA VAL A 6 17.97 2.75 -5.47
C VAL A 6 18.39 1.36 -5.96
N MET A 7 18.31 0.33 -5.10
CA MET A 7 18.66 -1.04 -5.48
C MET A 7 17.65 -1.66 -6.45
N LEU A 8 16.38 -1.28 -6.31
CA LEU A 8 15.26 -1.84 -7.04
C LEU A 8 14.83 -0.96 -8.22
N ASP A 9 15.48 0.17 -8.48
CA ASP A 9 15.07 1.21 -9.44
C ASP A 9 14.42 0.68 -10.75
N PRO A 10 14.96 -0.33 -11.46
CA PRO A 10 14.35 -0.83 -12.70
C PRO A 10 13.06 -1.63 -12.52
N ILE A 11 12.73 -2.04 -11.30
CA ILE A 11 11.67 -2.99 -10.95
C ILE A 11 10.86 -2.55 -9.71
N ASP A 12 11.11 -1.35 -9.19
CA ASP A 12 10.59 -0.95 -7.88
C ASP A 12 9.07 -0.77 -7.94
N VAL A 13 8.55 -0.30 -9.08
CA VAL A 13 7.13 -0.08 -9.29
C VAL A 13 6.44 -1.34 -9.82
N TYR A 14 5.26 -1.64 -9.28
CA TYR A 14 4.38 -2.71 -9.75
C TYR A 14 2.90 -2.32 -9.61
N SER A 15 2.04 -3.12 -10.24
CA SER A 15 0.58 -2.94 -10.25
C SER A 15 -0.07 -3.91 -9.27
N GLU A 16 -0.79 -3.40 -8.27
CA GLU A 16 -1.39 -4.20 -7.19
C GLU A 16 -2.93 -4.12 -7.19
N VAL A 17 -3.57 -5.24 -6.82
CA VAL A 17 -5.02 -5.34 -6.64
C VAL A 17 -5.30 -5.77 -5.21
N PHE A 18 -5.56 -4.79 -4.35
CA PHE A 18 -5.69 -4.99 -2.90
C PHE A 18 -6.83 -5.92 -2.48
N ASP A 19 -8.04 -5.74 -3.06
CA ASP A 19 -9.19 -6.61 -2.80
C ASP A 19 -9.59 -7.34 -4.08
N PRO A 20 -9.24 -8.63 -4.22
CA PRO A 20 -9.60 -9.41 -5.40
C PRO A 20 -11.11 -9.69 -5.51
N TYR A 21 -11.89 -9.43 -4.46
CA TYR A 21 -13.34 -9.57 -4.46
C TYR A 21 -14.07 -8.27 -4.79
N GLU A 22 -13.38 -7.11 -4.83
CA GLU A 22 -13.96 -5.83 -5.21
C GLU A 22 -13.99 -5.71 -6.75
N PRO A 23 -15.16 -5.84 -7.39
CA PRO A 23 -15.21 -5.91 -8.85
C PRO A 23 -14.84 -4.56 -9.46
N ARG A 24 -14.00 -4.59 -10.50
CA ARG A 24 -13.70 -3.42 -11.36
C ARG A 24 -12.91 -2.29 -10.70
N LYS A 25 -12.25 -2.54 -9.57
CA LYS A 25 -11.27 -1.58 -9.04
C LYS A 25 -10.04 -1.55 -9.93
N ALA A 26 -9.59 -0.35 -10.30
CA ALA A 26 -8.37 -0.18 -11.05
C ALA A 26 -7.18 -0.64 -10.19
N PRO A 27 -6.22 -1.38 -10.76
CA PRO A 27 -4.97 -1.67 -10.08
C PRO A 27 -4.25 -0.38 -9.69
N VAL A 28 -3.56 -0.40 -8.55
CA VAL A 28 -2.85 0.75 -7.99
C VAL A 28 -1.36 0.57 -8.21
N ALA A 29 -0.65 1.67 -8.49
CA ALA A 29 0.81 1.67 -8.52
C ALA A 29 1.36 1.57 -7.10
N CYS A 30 2.26 0.62 -6.86
CA CYS A 30 2.93 0.43 -5.57
C CYS A 30 4.43 0.30 -5.77
N ARG A 31 5.22 0.61 -4.74
CA ARG A 31 6.68 0.45 -4.73
C ARG A 31 7.09 -0.68 -3.78
N ILE A 32 7.87 -1.65 -4.29
CA ILE A 32 8.41 -2.75 -3.48
C ILE A 32 9.28 -2.19 -2.33
N SER A 33 10.05 -1.13 -2.59
CA SER A 33 10.89 -0.48 -1.59
C SER A 33 10.12 0.17 -0.44
N ASP A 34 8.92 0.69 -0.71
CA ASP A 34 8.01 1.26 0.28
C ASP A 34 7.33 0.13 1.06
N ASP A 35 6.78 -0.87 0.36
CA ASP A 35 6.16 -2.06 0.96
C ASP A 35 7.09 -2.75 1.98
N LEU A 36 8.34 -3.00 1.58
CA LEU A 36 9.33 -3.62 2.46
C LEU A 36 9.66 -2.74 3.67
N ALA A 37 9.70 -1.41 3.49
CA ALA A 37 9.95 -0.48 4.59
C ALA A 37 8.78 -0.47 5.59
N ASP A 38 7.54 -0.54 5.10
CA ASP A 38 6.33 -0.53 5.91
C ASP A 38 6.18 -1.83 6.69
N VAL A 39 6.39 -2.99 6.03
CA VAL A 39 6.43 -4.30 6.69
C VAL A 39 7.47 -4.31 7.81
N ILE A 40 8.67 -3.80 7.57
CA ILE A 40 9.72 -3.72 8.60
C ILE A 40 9.27 -2.83 9.77
N THR A 41 8.58 -1.72 9.48
CA THR A 41 8.09 -0.79 10.50
C THR A 41 7.08 -1.46 11.43
N ASP A 42 6.09 -2.16 10.88
CA ASP A 42 5.07 -2.88 11.65
C ASP A 42 5.68 -3.99 12.51
N LEU A 43 6.56 -4.81 11.92
CA LEU A 43 7.23 -5.89 12.65
C LEU A 43 8.12 -5.34 13.78
N ARG A 44 8.81 -4.23 13.55
CA ARG A 44 9.63 -3.56 14.57
C ARG A 44 8.80 -3.00 15.71
N HIS A 45 7.58 -2.56 15.47
CA HIS A 45 6.70 -2.07 16.53
C HIS A 45 6.41 -3.17 17.55
N GLY A 46 5.92 -4.33 17.11
CA GLY A 46 5.71 -5.47 18.01
C GLY A 46 7.01 -5.95 18.67
N MET A 47 8.13 -5.91 17.94
CA MET A 47 9.46 -6.25 18.50
C MET A 47 9.88 -5.32 19.65
N ALA A 48 9.52 -4.04 19.60
CA ALA A 48 9.79 -3.09 20.68
C ALA A 48 9.03 -3.45 21.97
N HIS A 49 7.76 -3.85 21.86
CA HIS A 49 6.99 -4.37 22.99
C HIS A 49 7.58 -5.67 23.53
N TYR A 50 7.94 -6.60 22.65
CA TYR A 50 8.52 -7.88 23.03
C TYR A 50 9.83 -7.70 23.82
N ARG A 51 10.73 -6.85 23.34
CA ARG A 51 12.01 -6.53 24.01
C ARG A 51 11.84 -5.85 25.36
N ALA A 52 10.69 -5.20 25.60
CA ALA A 52 10.35 -4.62 26.88
C ALA A 52 9.64 -5.61 27.85
N GLY A 53 9.60 -6.90 27.51
CA GLY A 53 8.91 -7.94 28.31
C GLY A 53 7.38 -7.92 28.20
N ARG A 54 6.82 -7.07 27.34
CA ARG A 54 5.37 -6.94 27.09
C ARG A 54 4.92 -7.89 25.98
N THR A 55 4.99 -9.19 26.26
CA THR A 55 4.76 -10.23 25.24
C THR A 55 3.33 -10.23 24.70
N THR A 56 2.32 -10.03 25.56
CA THR A 56 0.91 -10.00 25.13
C THR A 56 0.65 -8.85 24.16
N GLU A 57 1.18 -7.66 24.46
CA GLU A 57 1.05 -6.48 23.61
C GLU A 57 1.81 -6.64 22.29
N ALA A 58 2.97 -7.30 22.31
CA ALA A 58 3.70 -7.63 21.09
C ALA A 58 2.89 -8.55 20.16
N LEU A 59 2.34 -9.64 20.71
CA LEU A 59 1.51 -10.59 19.97
C LEU A 59 0.26 -9.91 19.42
N TRP A 60 -0.37 -9.06 20.23
CA TRP A 60 -1.52 -8.28 19.80
C TRP A 60 -1.17 -7.35 18.63
N TRP A 61 -0.08 -6.59 18.74
CA TRP A 61 0.36 -5.67 17.68
C TRP A 61 0.69 -6.42 16.40
N TRP A 62 1.43 -7.52 16.46
CA TRP A 62 1.76 -8.31 15.28
C TRP A 62 0.52 -8.89 14.62
N GLN A 63 -0.45 -9.40 15.40
CA GLN A 63 -1.70 -9.93 14.85
C GLN A 63 -2.54 -8.84 14.19
N PHE A 64 -2.76 -7.73 14.88
CA PHE A 64 -3.55 -6.63 14.34
C PHE A 64 -2.93 -6.10 13.04
N SER A 65 -1.64 -5.76 13.08
CA SER A 65 -0.93 -5.21 11.92
C SER A 65 -0.80 -6.23 10.78
N TYR A 66 -0.86 -7.54 11.05
CA TYR A 66 -0.86 -8.57 10.00
C TYR A 66 -2.12 -8.45 9.13
N PHE A 67 -3.27 -8.35 9.78
CA PHE A 67 -4.55 -8.26 9.07
C PHE A 67 -4.80 -6.87 8.49
N SER A 68 -4.29 -5.82 9.12
CA SER A 68 -4.53 -4.45 8.67
C SER A 68 -3.51 -3.93 7.66
N ASN A 69 -2.28 -4.49 7.61
CA ASN A 69 -1.23 -3.93 6.76
C ASN A 69 -0.13 -4.93 6.31
N TRP A 70 0.79 -5.36 7.20
CA TRP A 70 2.00 -6.05 6.76
C TRP A 70 1.74 -7.42 6.12
N GLY A 71 0.62 -8.09 6.42
CA GLY A 71 0.27 -9.38 5.82
C GLY A 71 -0.06 -9.28 4.33
N SER A 72 -0.96 -8.37 3.95
CA SER A 72 -1.29 -8.11 2.54
C SER A 72 -0.10 -7.50 1.80
N THR A 73 0.55 -6.50 2.40
CA THR A 73 1.73 -5.82 1.83
C THR A 73 2.87 -6.78 1.53
N THR A 74 3.19 -7.69 2.46
CA THR A 74 4.22 -8.73 2.21
C THR A 74 3.81 -9.67 1.09
N SER A 75 2.52 -10.02 1.00
CA SER A 75 2.01 -10.94 -0.03
C SER A 75 2.07 -10.31 -1.43
N ALA A 76 1.75 -9.02 -1.53
CA ALA A 76 1.83 -8.23 -2.76
C ALA A 76 3.29 -8.11 -3.24
N ALA A 77 4.20 -7.65 -2.38
CA ALA A 77 5.63 -7.55 -2.69
C ALA A 77 6.23 -8.91 -3.10
N LEU A 78 5.87 -10.00 -2.40
CA LEU A 78 6.31 -11.34 -2.76
C LEU A 78 5.80 -11.75 -4.15
N ARG A 79 4.53 -11.45 -4.45
CA ARG A 79 3.93 -11.76 -5.76
C ARG A 79 4.63 -10.99 -6.89
N ALA A 80 4.93 -9.72 -6.69
CA ALA A 80 5.66 -8.89 -7.65
C ALA A 80 7.05 -9.47 -7.95
N LEU A 81 7.82 -9.81 -6.91
CA LEU A 81 9.16 -10.42 -7.04
C LEU A 81 9.09 -11.80 -7.70
N GLN A 82 8.11 -12.63 -7.35
CA GLN A 82 7.90 -13.94 -7.99
C GLN A 82 7.58 -13.79 -9.49
N SER A 83 6.75 -12.83 -9.86
CA SER A 83 6.42 -12.52 -11.25
C SER A 83 7.68 -12.13 -12.02
N LEU A 84 8.48 -11.21 -11.48
CA LEU A 84 9.75 -10.78 -12.07
C LEU A 84 10.69 -11.97 -12.32
N VAL A 85 10.89 -12.82 -11.30
CA VAL A 85 11.75 -14.01 -11.44
C VAL A 85 11.21 -14.96 -12.52
N ALA A 86 9.90 -15.15 -12.62
CA ALA A 86 9.28 -15.97 -13.65
C ALA A 86 9.52 -15.40 -15.06
N HIS A 87 9.29 -14.09 -15.27
CA HIS A 87 9.56 -13.41 -16.54
C HIS A 87 11.02 -13.60 -16.99
N VAL A 88 11.97 -13.40 -16.08
CA VAL A 88 13.40 -13.61 -16.34
C VAL A 88 13.71 -15.06 -16.69
N ARG A 89 13.17 -16.02 -15.92
CA ARG A 89 13.49 -17.45 -16.08
C ARG A 89 12.82 -18.11 -17.28
N LEU A 90 11.65 -17.61 -17.68
CA LEU A 90 10.89 -18.10 -18.81
C LEU A 90 11.20 -17.32 -20.10
N ASN A 91 12.11 -16.35 -20.05
CA ASN A 91 12.47 -15.47 -21.16
C ASN A 91 11.25 -14.77 -21.77
N GLN A 92 10.34 -14.33 -20.91
CA GLN A 92 9.16 -13.56 -21.25
C GLN A 92 9.40 -12.13 -20.77
N PRO A 93 9.66 -11.15 -21.65
CA PRO A 93 9.91 -9.78 -21.21
C PRO A 93 8.70 -9.22 -20.46
N LEU A 94 8.96 -8.33 -19.51
CA LEU A 94 7.93 -7.52 -18.88
C LEU A 94 7.53 -6.42 -19.86
N ASP A 95 6.22 -6.21 -20.02
CA ASP A 95 5.72 -5.05 -20.74
C ASP A 95 5.97 -3.78 -19.93
N ASP A 96 6.06 -2.64 -20.62
CA ASP A 96 6.10 -1.33 -19.97
C ASP A 96 4.84 -1.16 -19.11
N LEU A 97 5.00 -0.61 -17.91
CA LEU A 97 3.89 -0.28 -17.03
C LEU A 97 3.08 0.92 -17.57
N ASN A 98 3.38 1.43 -18.77
CA ASN A 98 2.67 2.54 -19.44
C ASN A 98 2.67 3.82 -18.61
N GLY A 99 3.78 4.11 -17.92
CA GLY A 99 3.88 5.27 -17.04
C GLY A 99 3.04 5.13 -15.75
N LEU A 100 2.77 3.89 -15.30
CA LEU A 100 2.29 3.65 -13.94
C LEU A 100 3.32 4.26 -12.98
N ASP A 101 2.96 5.39 -12.39
CA ASP A 101 3.80 6.10 -11.44
C ASP A 101 3.07 6.16 -10.10
N THR A 102 3.82 5.96 -9.02
CA THR A 102 3.32 6.20 -7.67
C THR A 102 3.29 7.68 -7.33
N ASP A 103 4.05 8.50 -8.06
CA ASP A 103 4.10 9.95 -7.92
C ASP A 103 2.98 10.60 -8.76
N GLN A 104 1.79 10.00 -8.76
CA GLN A 104 0.59 10.70 -9.23
C GLN A 104 0.39 11.90 -8.32
N ASP A 105 0.81 13.06 -8.81
CA ASP A 105 0.41 14.37 -8.31
C ASP A 105 -1.10 14.50 -8.58
N LEU A 106 -1.91 13.81 -7.79
CA LEU A 106 -3.30 14.19 -7.57
C LEU A 106 -3.18 15.56 -6.91
N GLY A 107 -3.05 16.61 -7.73
CA GLY A 107 -2.74 17.95 -7.25
C GLY A 107 -3.64 18.27 -6.07
N GLU A 108 -3.09 18.92 -5.05
CA GLU A 108 -3.75 19.14 -3.75
C GLU A 108 -5.23 19.56 -3.85
N GLU A 109 -5.60 20.25 -4.94
CA GLU A 109 -6.98 20.60 -5.32
C GLU A 109 -7.91 19.39 -5.51
N VAL A 110 -7.49 18.34 -6.22
CA VAL A 110 -8.28 17.12 -6.46
C VAL A 110 -8.49 16.37 -5.14
N LEU A 111 -7.44 16.23 -4.34
CA LEU A 111 -7.53 15.58 -3.02
C LEU A 111 -8.43 16.38 -2.06
N ALA A 112 -8.35 17.72 -2.08
CA ALA A 112 -9.21 18.58 -1.28
C ALA A 112 -10.68 18.51 -1.73
N GLU A 113 -10.93 18.43 -3.04
CA GLU A 113 -12.28 18.28 -3.59
C GLU A 113 -12.91 16.92 -3.21
N GLU A 114 -12.14 15.83 -3.33
CA GLU A 114 -12.60 14.50 -2.93
C GLU A 114 -12.81 14.39 -1.42
N ALA A 115 -11.90 14.95 -0.61
CA ALA A 115 -12.07 15.01 0.84
C ALA A 115 -13.30 15.84 1.22
N GLY A 116 -13.54 16.98 0.54
CA GLY A 116 -14.74 17.79 0.72
C GLY A 116 -16.03 17.03 0.39
N ARG A 117 -16.03 16.25 -0.69
CA ARG A 117 -17.15 15.38 -1.10
C ARG A 117 -17.46 14.32 -0.03
N VAL A 118 -16.44 13.62 0.45
CA VAL A 118 -16.58 12.60 1.51
C VAL A 118 -17.06 13.21 2.83
N MET A 119 -16.52 14.37 3.22
CA MET A 119 -16.95 15.08 4.44
C MET A 119 -18.42 15.53 4.35
N ALA A 120 -18.88 15.99 3.18
CA ALA A 120 -20.28 16.37 2.98
C ALA A 120 -21.23 15.16 3.09
N GLU A 121 -20.82 14.00 2.57
CA GLU A 121 -21.60 12.76 2.61
C GLU A 121 -21.66 12.17 4.02
N GLU A 122 -20.51 12.02 4.68
CA GLU A 122 -20.39 11.34 5.97
C GLU A 122 -20.71 12.23 7.18
N ILE A 123 -20.45 13.54 7.11
CA ILE A 123 -20.64 14.48 8.22
C ILE A 123 -21.80 15.45 7.95
N GLY A 124 -21.93 15.95 6.71
CA GLY A 124 -22.97 16.91 6.34
C GLY A 124 -24.38 16.31 6.36
N GLY A 125 -24.53 15.05 5.93
CA GLY A 125 -25.79 14.31 5.96
C GLY A 125 -26.39 14.17 7.36
N PRO A 126 -25.66 13.59 8.34
CA PRO A 126 -26.13 13.48 9.72
C PRO A 126 -26.40 14.81 10.43
N LEU A 127 -25.70 15.88 10.04
CA LEU A 127 -25.83 17.22 10.65
C LEU A 127 -26.84 18.14 9.95
N GLY A 128 -27.47 17.69 8.85
CA GLY A 128 -28.48 18.46 8.12
C GLY A 128 -27.95 19.70 7.40
N ILE A 129 -26.64 19.78 7.15
CA ILE A 129 -26.00 20.92 6.48
C ILE A 129 -26.14 20.72 4.97
N ARG A 130 -27.01 21.50 4.32
CA ARG A 130 -27.15 21.47 2.86
C ARG A 130 -26.02 22.26 2.22
N SER A 131 -25.28 21.63 1.30
CA SER A 131 -24.30 22.31 0.46
C SER A 131 -25.01 23.37 -0.39
N SER A 132 -24.57 24.64 -0.28
CA SER A 132 -25.04 25.69 -1.17
C SER A 132 -24.47 25.43 -2.55
N LYS A 133 -25.35 25.40 -3.55
CA LYS A 133 -24.94 25.50 -4.96
C LYS A 133 -24.18 26.79 -5.22
#